data_AF-A0A8S9NZ04-F1
#
_entry.id   AF-A0A8S9NZ04-F1
#
_cell.length_a   1.000
_cell.length_b   1.000
_cell.length_c   1.000
_cell.angle_alpha   90.00
_cell.angle_beta   90.00
_cell.angle_gamma   90.00
#
_symmetry.space_group_name_H-M   'P 1'
#
loop_
_entity.id
_entity.type
_entity.pdbx_description
1 polymer ?
#
loop_
_entity_poly.entity_id
_entity_poly.type
_entity_poly.pdbx_seq_one_letter_code
_entity_poly.pdbx_strand_id
1 'polypeptide(L)'
;MGNRHSDIAALNAASAAVAVSSIAWRGPFGAVRVGMSLGRRLIVDPSPFELCHYFLTYVATRKEELIVEFQSNHELTLDEKMGCITLAKSQVFNLLEAQDRLRYKEAQIVASESKGK
;
A
#
# COMPACT_ATOMS: atom_id res chain seq x y z
N MET A 1 -4.08 7.04 -19.93
CA MET A 1 -4.74 6.01 -19.10
C MET A 1 -3.68 5.35 -18.24
N GLY A 2 -3.96 5.08 -16.95
CA GLY A 2 -2.94 4.68 -15.97
C GLY A 2 -2.20 3.41 -16.37
N ASN A 3 -0.86 3.45 -16.31
CA ASN A 3 0.02 2.34 -16.65
C ASN A 3 0.31 1.42 -15.45
N ARG A 4 -0.59 1.36 -14.46
CA ARG A 4 -0.44 0.60 -13.21
C ARG A 4 -1.69 -0.21 -12.94
N HIS A 5 -1.56 -1.29 -12.19
CA HIS A 5 -2.73 -2.08 -11.78
C HIS A 5 -3.61 -1.23 -10.85
N SER A 6 -4.93 -1.24 -11.10
CA SER A 6 -5.87 -0.39 -10.37
C SER A 6 -6.19 -0.88 -8.97
N ASP A 7 -5.90 -2.14 -8.66
CA ASP A 7 -6.21 -2.80 -7.39
C ASP A 7 -5.47 -2.17 -6.20
N ILE A 8 -4.16 -1.96 -6.30
CA ILE A 8 -3.35 -1.35 -5.24
C ILE A 8 -3.77 0.11 -5.01
N ALA A 9 -4.01 0.85 -6.10
CA ALA A 9 -4.51 2.22 -6.00
C ALA A 9 -5.90 2.25 -5.34
N ALA A 10 -6.80 1.35 -5.72
CA ALA A 10 -8.14 1.25 -5.14
C ALA A 10 -8.10 0.90 -3.64
N LEU A 11 -7.26 -0.05 -3.23
CA LEU A 11 -7.08 -0.42 -1.83
C LEU A 11 -6.60 0.76 -0.98
N ASN A 12 -5.58 1.48 -1.45
CA ASN A 12 -5.07 2.65 -0.74
C ASN A 12 -6.07 3.82 -0.73
N ALA A 13 -6.80 4.04 -1.83
CA ALA A 13 -7.82 5.06 -1.91
C ALA A 13 -9.00 4.77 -0.97
N ALA A 14 -9.46 3.51 -0.91
CA ALA A 14 -10.50 3.09 0.03
C ALA A 14 -10.05 3.30 1.48
N SER A 15 -8.82 2.90 1.81
CA SER A 15 -8.23 3.12 3.14
C SER A 15 -8.19 4.61 3.51
N ALA A 16 -7.72 5.45 2.59
CA ALA A 16 -7.65 6.90 2.79
C ALA A 16 -9.04 7.54 2.95
N ALA A 17 -10.02 7.11 2.15
CA ALA A 17 -11.40 7.61 2.21
C ALA A 17 -12.05 7.30 3.57
N VAL A 18 -11.87 6.07 4.07
CA VAL A 18 -12.39 5.71 5.40
C VAL A 18 -11.59 6.43 6.50
N ALA A 19 -10.28 6.64 6.33
CA ALA A 19 -9.44 7.36 7.29
C ALA A 19 -9.90 8.79 7.59
N VAL A 20 -10.46 9.48 6.59
CA VAL A 20 -11.00 10.85 6.74
C VAL A 20 -12.51 10.89 7.04
N SER A 21 -13.16 9.75 7.06
CA SER A 21 -14.60 9.67 7.35
C SER A 21 -14.90 9.72 8.85
N SER A 22 -16.18 9.84 9.20
CA SER A 22 -16.67 9.71 10.58
C SER A 22 -16.79 8.27 11.07
N ILE A 23 -16.45 7.27 10.24
CA ILE A 23 -16.57 5.86 10.59
C ILE A 23 -15.48 5.48 11.59
N ALA A 24 -15.88 4.90 12.72
CA ALA A 24 -14.96 4.28 13.66
C ALA A 24 -14.42 2.97 13.07
N TRP A 25 -13.14 2.95 12.74
CA TRP A 25 -12.48 1.77 12.17
C TRP A 25 -11.03 1.66 12.64
N ARG A 26 -10.44 0.46 12.53
CA ARG A 26 -9.09 0.14 13.01
C ARG A 26 -8.00 0.33 11.94
N GLY A 27 -8.16 1.33 11.08
CA GLY A 27 -7.18 1.69 10.04
C GLY A 27 -6.26 2.85 10.44
N PRO A 28 -5.50 3.42 9.48
CA PRO A 28 -5.45 3.03 8.06
C PRO A 28 -4.65 1.74 7.82
N PHE A 29 -4.89 1.11 6.66
CA PHE A 29 -3.96 0.14 6.07
C PHE A 29 -3.29 0.74 4.83
N GLY A 30 -2.14 0.22 4.45
CA GLY A 30 -1.49 0.47 3.18
C GLY A 30 -1.33 -0.82 2.40
N ALA A 31 -1.47 -0.74 1.08
CA ALA A 31 -1.30 -1.85 0.15
C ALA A 31 -0.18 -1.53 -0.83
N VAL A 32 0.65 -2.53 -1.13
CA VAL A 32 1.71 -2.41 -2.14
C VAL A 32 1.86 -3.72 -2.90
N ARG A 33 2.12 -3.62 -4.20
CA ARG A 33 2.62 -4.73 -5.01
C ARG A 33 4.12 -4.61 -5.18
N VAL A 34 4.86 -5.71 -5.03
CA VAL A 34 6.29 -5.77 -5.34
C VAL A 34 6.53 -6.89 -6.32
N GLY A 35 7.11 -6.57 -7.47
CA GLY A 35 7.51 -7.57 -8.47
C GLY A 35 9.03 -7.77 -8.48
N MET A 36 9.47 -8.94 -8.94
CA MET A 36 10.86 -9.18 -9.28
C MET A 36 11.01 -9.30 -10.79
N SER A 37 11.82 -8.43 -11.38
CA SER A 37 12.14 -8.47 -12.81
C SER A 37 13.03 -9.66 -13.20
N LEU A 38 13.11 -9.94 -14.50
CA LEU A 38 14.02 -10.94 -15.08
C LEU A 38 15.49 -10.75 -14.66
N GLY A 39 15.92 -9.50 -14.42
CA GLY A 39 17.28 -9.15 -13.99
C GLY A 39 17.52 -9.20 -12.47
N ARG A 40 16.66 -9.89 -11.70
CA ARG A 40 16.71 -9.98 -10.24
C ARG A 40 16.66 -8.62 -9.51
N ARG A 41 15.98 -7.62 -10.09
CA ARG A 41 15.69 -6.35 -9.43
C ARG A 41 14.25 -6.29 -8.94
N LEU A 42 14.07 -5.88 -7.68
CA LEU A 42 12.77 -5.58 -7.08
C LEU A 42 12.19 -4.27 -7.62
N ILE A 43 10.91 -4.30 -7.96
CA ILE A 43 10.15 -3.19 -8.52
C ILE A 43 8.91 -2.96 -7.65
N VAL A 44 8.70 -1.72 -7.24
CA VAL A 44 7.51 -1.30 -6.49
C VAL A 44 6.40 -0.94 -7.47
N ASP A 45 5.23 -1.53 -7.22
CA ASP A 45 3.99 -1.39 -7.96
C ASP A 45 4.18 -1.58 -9.48
N PRO A 46 4.79 -2.67 -9.96
CA PRO A 46 5.11 -2.85 -11.37
C PRO A 46 3.89 -2.61 -12.27
N SER A 47 4.13 -1.95 -13.41
CA SER A 47 3.15 -1.80 -14.47
C SER A 47 2.80 -3.15 -15.10
N PRO A 48 1.61 -3.28 -15.72
CA PRO A 48 1.25 -4.51 -16.46
C PRO A 48 2.21 -4.87 -17.60
N PHE A 49 3.02 -3.90 -18.05
CA PHE A 49 4.01 -4.08 -19.13
C PHE A 49 5.39 -4.46 -18.60
N GLU A 50 5.64 -4.35 -17.28
CA GLU A 50 6.89 -4.79 -16.67
C GLU A 50 6.86 -6.32 -16.49
N LEU A 51 7.79 -7.00 -17.16
CA LEU A 51 7.94 -8.44 -17.05
C LEU A 51 8.55 -8.79 -15.69
N CYS A 52 7.71 -9.28 -14.78
CA CYS A 52 8.14 -9.84 -13.51
C CYS A 52 7.94 -11.36 -13.47
N HIS A 53 8.87 -12.06 -12.84
CA HIS A 53 8.79 -13.50 -12.61
C HIS A 53 7.84 -13.87 -11.47
N TYR A 54 7.65 -12.97 -10.52
CA TYR A 54 6.70 -13.13 -9.43
C TYR A 54 6.26 -11.78 -8.89
N PHE A 55 5.14 -11.78 -8.18
CA PHE A 55 4.57 -10.63 -7.50
C PHE A 55 4.26 -10.97 -6.04
N LEU A 56 4.48 -10.01 -5.16
CA LEU A 56 3.97 -9.98 -3.79
C LEU A 56 2.88 -8.91 -3.72
N THR A 57 1.68 -9.26 -3.27
CA THR A 57 0.70 -8.31 -2.76
C THR A 57 0.81 -8.27 -1.24
N TYR A 58 1.14 -7.11 -0.70
CA TYR A 58 1.34 -6.92 0.73
C TYR A 58 0.42 -5.81 1.25
N VAL A 59 -0.38 -6.13 2.26
CA VAL A 59 -1.30 -5.19 2.92
C VAL A 59 -1.06 -5.24 4.41
N ALA A 60 -0.87 -4.08 5.04
CA ALA A 60 -0.62 -4.01 6.48
C ALA A 60 -1.12 -2.69 7.09
N THR A 61 -1.38 -2.74 8.39
CA THR A 61 -1.50 -1.55 9.23
C THR A 61 -0.13 -1.26 9.88
N ARG A 62 -0.07 -0.28 10.80
CA ARG A 62 1.14 -0.05 11.61
C ARG A 62 1.47 -1.19 12.57
N LYS A 63 0.48 -2.03 12.91
CA LYS A 63 0.59 -3.03 13.98
C LYS A 63 0.63 -4.46 13.47
N GLU A 64 -0.01 -4.72 12.33
CA GLU A 64 -0.25 -6.08 11.86
C GLU A 64 -0.16 -6.15 10.34
N GLU A 65 0.35 -7.28 9.87
CA GLU A 65 0.30 -7.70 8.48
C GLU A 65 -1.08 -8.33 8.25
N LEU A 66 -1.81 -7.84 7.25
CA LEU A 66 -3.16 -8.32 6.94
C LEU A 66 -3.11 -9.33 5.79
N ILE A 67 -2.33 -9.04 4.75
CA ILE A 67 -2.18 -9.88 3.56
C ILE A 67 -0.70 -9.95 3.18
N VAL A 68 -0.20 -11.17 3.00
CA VAL A 68 1.12 -11.47 2.43
C VAL A 68 0.93 -12.56 1.38
N GLU A 69 0.68 -12.17 0.14
CA GLU A 69 0.33 -13.09 -0.93
C GLU A 69 1.38 -13.06 -2.05
N PHE A 70 2.03 -14.20 -2.28
CA PHE A 70 2.95 -14.37 -3.42
C PHE A 70 2.25 -15.07 -4.58
N GLN A 71 2.41 -14.50 -5.77
CA GLN A 71 1.99 -15.08 -7.04
C GLN A 71 3.24 -15.33 -7.87
N SER A 72 3.55 -16.60 -8.12
CA SER A 72 4.74 -17.04 -8.83
C SER A 72 4.43 -18.31 -9.63
N ASN A 73 5.13 -18.51 -10.73
CA ASN A 73 5.10 -19.77 -11.51
C ASN A 73 6.13 -20.81 -11.01
N HIS A 74 6.93 -20.47 -10.01
CA HIS A 74 7.93 -21.33 -9.40
C HIS A 74 8.02 -21.07 -7.88
N GLU A 75 8.63 -22.01 -7.15
CA GLU A 75 8.87 -21.84 -5.73
C GLU A 75 9.94 -20.76 -5.49
N LEU A 76 9.61 -19.78 -4.65
CA LEU A 76 10.52 -18.72 -4.27
C LEU A 76 11.36 -19.14 -3.06
N THR A 77 12.65 -18.79 -3.09
CA THR A 77 13.53 -18.99 -1.93
C THR A 77 13.09 -18.09 -0.76
N LEU A 78 13.51 -18.44 0.46
CA LEU A 78 13.23 -17.62 1.64
C LEU A 78 13.83 -16.22 1.49
N ASP A 79 15.04 -16.11 0.95
CA ASP A 79 15.73 -14.84 0.75
C ASP A 79 14.98 -13.93 -0.23
N GLU A 80 14.46 -14.48 -1.32
CA GLU A 80 13.63 -13.75 -2.29
C GLU A 80 12.32 -13.25 -1.67
N LYS A 81 11.66 -14.11 -0.89
CA LYS A 81 10.44 -13.73 -0.15
C LYS A 81 10.73 -12.62 0.85
N MET A 82 11.79 -12.76 1.65
CA MET A 82 12.16 -11.80 2.69
C MET A 82 12.61 -10.45 2.12
N GLY A 83 13.33 -10.45 0.99
CA GLY A 83 13.68 -9.23 0.28
C GLY A 83 12.45 -8.44 -0.16
N CYS A 84 11.47 -9.12 -0.75
CA CYS A 84 10.19 -8.51 -1.14
C CYS A 84 9.39 -7.99 0.04
N ILE A 85 9.22 -8.80 1.10
CA ILE A 85 8.46 -8.41 2.29
C ILE A 85 9.11 -7.18 2.94
N THR A 86 10.43 -7.14 3.04
CA THR A 86 11.16 -6.01 3.63
C THR A 86 10.95 -4.73 2.83
N LEU A 87 11.04 -4.80 1.51
CA LEU A 87 10.75 -3.66 0.65
C LEU A 87 9.29 -3.23 0.78
N ALA A 88 8.35 -4.17 0.72
CA ALA A 88 6.92 -3.90 0.83
C ALA A 88 6.55 -3.21 2.16
N LYS A 89 7.09 -3.69 3.28
CA LYS A 89 6.91 -3.08 4.61
C LYS A 89 7.32 -1.62 4.62
N SER A 90 8.50 -1.30 4.06
CA SER A 90 8.97 0.09 3.98
C SER A 90 8.02 0.99 3.20
N GLN A 91 7.47 0.49 2.08
CA GLN A 91 6.57 1.26 1.23
C GLN A 91 5.19 1.45 1.86
N VAL A 92 4.67 0.43 2.56
CA VAL A 92 3.41 0.56 3.29
C VAL A 92 3.52 1.64 4.37
N PHE A 93 4.63 1.75 5.09
CA PHE A 93 4.78 2.81 6.10
C PHE A 93 4.75 4.22 5.52
N ASN A 94 5.29 4.43 4.31
CA ASN A 94 5.16 5.70 3.60
C ASN A 94 3.68 6.01 3.28
N LEU A 95 2.91 5.00 2.85
CA LEU A 95 1.48 5.15 2.53
C LEU A 95 0.65 5.43 3.79
N LEU A 96 0.93 4.74 4.90
CA LEU A 96 0.26 4.98 6.18
C LEU A 96 0.55 6.39 6.68
N GLU A 97 1.79 6.86 6.56
CA GLU A 97 2.15 8.22 6.94
C GLU A 97 1.43 9.27 6.07
N ALA A 98 1.32 9.04 4.76
CA ALA A 98 0.57 9.93 3.88
C ALA A 98 -0.91 10.01 4.26
N GLN A 99 -1.53 8.87 4.61
CA GLN A 99 -2.92 8.81 5.05
C GLN A 99 -3.14 9.49 6.41
N ASP A 100 -2.21 9.29 7.36
CA ASP A 100 -2.26 9.98 8.66
C ASP A 100 -2.16 11.51 8.50
N ARG A 101 -1.27 11.98 7.61
CA ARG A 101 -1.15 13.40 7.28
C ARG A 101 -2.42 13.95 6.62
N LEU A 102 -3.05 13.18 5.74
CA LEU A 102 -4.31 13.56 5.10
C LEU A 102 -5.42 13.72 6.15
N ARG A 103 -5.58 12.74 7.03
CA ARG A 103 -6.55 12.78 8.14
C ARG A 103 -6.33 13.96 9.06
N TYR A 104 -5.07 14.26 9.40
CA TYR A 104 -4.74 15.41 10.22
C TYR A 104 -5.16 16.73 9.55
N LYS A 105 -4.92 16.89 8.25
CA LYS A 105 -5.30 18.09 7.49
C LYS A 105 -6.81 18.27 7.40
N GLU A 106 -7.55 17.20 7.16
CA GLU A 106 -9.01 17.24 7.15
C GLU A 106 -9.52 17.80 8.50
N ALA A 107 -9.04 17.23 9.61
CA ALA A 107 -9.51 17.64 10.94
C ALA A 107 -9.27 19.13 11.22
N GLN A 108 -8.19 19.71 10.67
CA GLN A 108 -7.93 21.15 10.78
C GLN A 108 -8.93 21.98 9.96
N ILE A 109 -9.32 21.51 8.78
CA ILE A 109 -10.30 22.19 7.91
C ILE A 109 -11.66 22.22 8.63
N VAL A 110 -12.16 21.09 9.13
CA VAL A 110 -13.43 21.02 9.86
C VAL A 110 -13.40 21.89 11.12
N ALA A 111 -12.28 21.90 11.85
CA ALA A 111 -12.11 22.77 13.01
C ALA A 111 -12.10 24.27 12.65
N SER A 112 -11.66 24.64 11.45
CA SER A 112 -11.68 26.02 10.98
C SER A 112 -13.07 26.49 10.55
N GLU A 113 -13.85 25.62 9.90
CA GLU A 113 -15.22 25.93 9.44
C GLU A 113 -16.20 26.08 10.61
N SER A 114 -16.01 25.32 11.69
CA SER A 114 -16.83 25.39 12.90
C SER A 114 -16.59 26.66 13.73
N LYS A 115 -15.48 27.37 13.56
CA LYS A 115 -15.18 28.65 14.23
C LYS A 115 -15.70 29.87 13.47
N GLY A 116 -16.07 29.71 12.20
CA GLY A 116 -16.59 30.78 11.34
C GLY A 116 -18.12 30.87 11.31
N LYS A 117 -18.82 29.96 11.99
CA LYS A 117 -20.27 30.00 12.27
C LYS A 117 -20.51 30.42 13.70
#